data_AF-A0A3B0C532-F1
#
_entry.id   AF-A0A3B0C532-F1
#
_cell.length_a   1.000
_cell.length_b   1.000
_cell.length_c   1.000
_cell.angle_alpha   90.00
_cell.angle_beta   90.00
_cell.angle_gamma   90.00
#
_symmetry.space_group_name_H-M   'P 1'
#
loop_
_entity.id
_entity.type
_entity.pdbx_description
1 polymer ?
#
loop_
_entity_poly.entity_id
_entity_poly.type
_entity_poly.pdbx_seq_one_letter_code
_entity_poly.pdbx_strand_id
1 'polypeptide(L)'
;MEKEKPDRKMSRRSVLTTLGLASASAVTGTLLGKDVTFGYGVTDNVYGNEADMRRIADEVVQEYAQQVSAELTDIGAELALRGVNAAKLGLKGDGTDETTALRSAIQYAADRHLTLLIPRWMTVCVDTITITGKQNFGIRCEGWIRRLDQSPTVGSLLKLDSCSGVYMPEIRFDGNGLNNGCVENVAYTVNQEQKHCLVLLNCQDVTIDRFHCLNPCGDGLYISSGSKNMKLGTITGQADAQIGRNLVSIINAQNIRIDYLYSDNIGHYDMPGGFDIEPNASTETVRNVFVNSMNITGGGTNPCSVLGTNNALVENVFLGSVNLVRTNIVLPSSEITSVYISASNVRIGQLSVVNKTAHNISFLTLNKQGLTPKGITILDSYGEGCYRGIQVGFGSNAVEDVHVKATIRNCKHDGIFMGTAKNVKLDIDIDSVGADRFMLNKPAGGGVCNNIYITGNFSNRGTGLKAMIIGDVPANVVNWTLENVDFTGWGNNQRLYGGGFQGTVRKINCRNLTHLTSLPAFEQFKQGDLIWNIGADPEVSYWRRLTNGTGNALNTDWKAY
;
A
#
# COMPACT_ATOMS: atom_id res chain seq x y z
N MET A 1 18.76 -68.83 15.39
CA MET A 1 19.71 -67.85 14.80
C MET A 1 19.22 -66.46 15.21
N GLU A 2 19.40 -66.10 16.48
CA GLU A 2 19.11 -64.77 17.00
C GLU A 2 20.40 -63.96 16.98
N LYS A 3 20.37 -62.79 16.33
CA LYS A 3 21.49 -61.85 16.27
C LYS A 3 21.53 -61.07 17.58
N GLU A 4 22.59 -61.24 18.36
CA GLU A 4 22.96 -60.32 19.45
C GLU A 4 23.05 -58.89 18.89
N LYS A 5 22.35 -57.96 19.53
CA LYS A 5 22.45 -56.52 19.23
C LYS A 5 23.84 -56.04 19.69
N PRO A 6 24.61 -55.35 18.84
CA PRO A 6 25.88 -54.78 19.24
C PRO A 6 25.64 -53.70 20.29
N ASP A 7 26.29 -53.87 21.43
CA ASP A 7 26.32 -52.95 22.54
C ASP A 7 26.86 -51.59 22.05
N ARG A 8 25.96 -50.61 21.88
CA ARG A 8 26.32 -49.26 21.44
C ARG A 8 27.02 -48.55 22.60
N LYS A 9 28.33 -48.79 22.73
CA LYS A 9 29.21 -47.93 23.54
C LYS A 9 29.21 -46.54 22.91
N MET A 10 28.42 -45.63 23.48
CA MET A 10 28.54 -44.21 23.19
C MET A 10 29.95 -43.76 23.54
N SER A 11 30.62 -43.06 22.61
CA SER A 11 31.94 -42.50 22.89
C SER A 11 31.84 -41.50 24.05
N ARG A 12 32.89 -41.40 24.88
CA ARG A 12 32.98 -40.37 25.95
C ARG A 12 32.63 -38.97 25.44
N ARG A 13 33.01 -38.67 24.19
CA ARG A 13 32.69 -37.42 23.50
C ARG A 13 31.18 -37.25 23.31
N SER A 14 30.46 -38.28 22.85
CA SER A 14 29.00 -38.24 22.63
C SER A 14 28.20 -38.03 23.92
N VAL A 15 28.64 -38.62 25.04
CA VAL A 15 27.99 -38.42 26.35
C VAL A 15 28.20 -36.97 26.84
N LEU A 16 29.42 -36.45 26.70
CA LEU A 16 29.75 -35.07 27.09
C LEU A 16 29.09 -34.02 26.18
N THR A 17 28.93 -34.29 24.89
CA THR A 17 28.19 -33.39 23.97
C THR A 17 26.69 -33.40 24.25
N THR A 18 26.13 -34.54 24.67
CA THR A 18 24.70 -34.66 25.03
C THR A 18 24.40 -33.99 26.38
N LEU A 19 25.36 -34.00 27.31
CA LEU A 19 25.29 -33.27 28.58
C LEU A 19 25.60 -31.78 28.42
N GLY A 20 26.45 -31.38 27.47
CA GLY A 20 26.78 -29.98 27.19
C GLY A 20 25.66 -29.16 26.54
N LEU A 21 24.64 -29.81 25.97
CA LEU A 21 23.41 -29.17 25.49
C LEU A 21 22.43 -28.82 26.63
N ALA A 22 22.59 -29.42 27.80
CA ALA A 22 21.93 -28.97 29.02
C ALA A 22 22.90 -28.03 29.74
N SER A 23 22.60 -26.72 29.74
CA SER A 23 23.39 -25.66 30.38
C SER A 23 24.14 -26.15 31.63
N ALA A 24 25.45 -25.96 31.70
CA ALA A 24 26.32 -26.41 32.81
C ALA A 24 25.79 -26.01 34.21
N SER A 25 24.99 -24.94 34.31
CA SER A 25 24.26 -24.51 35.50
C SER A 25 23.17 -25.50 35.98
N ALA A 26 22.48 -26.18 35.06
CA ALA A 26 21.46 -27.19 35.38
C ALA A 26 22.08 -28.51 35.85
N VAL A 27 23.21 -28.92 35.24
CA VAL A 27 23.91 -30.16 35.60
C VAL A 27 24.61 -30.03 36.95
N THR A 28 25.23 -28.88 37.23
CA THR A 28 25.89 -28.62 38.53
C THR A 28 24.86 -28.53 39.66
N GLY A 29 23.69 -27.94 39.44
CA GLY A 29 22.60 -27.90 40.43
C GLY A 29 21.91 -29.24 40.69
N THR A 30 21.84 -30.13 39.69
CA THR A 30 21.18 -31.44 39.81
C THR A 30 22.13 -32.54 40.33
N LEU A 31 23.45 -32.42 40.09
CA LEU A 31 24.46 -33.35 40.64
C LEU A 31 24.97 -32.95 42.03
N LEU A 32 24.95 -31.65 42.39
CA LEU A 32 25.37 -31.16 43.71
C LEU A 32 24.17 -30.82 44.63
N GLY A 33 22.95 -31.05 44.16
CA GLY A 33 21.73 -31.00 44.96
C GLY A 33 21.71 -32.17 45.94
N LYS A 34 22.25 -31.92 47.14
CA LYS A 34 22.29 -32.63 48.44
C LYS A 34 21.83 -34.09 48.66
N ASP A 35 21.17 -34.81 47.75
CA ASP A 35 20.59 -36.14 48.04
C ASP A 35 20.79 -37.20 46.93
N VAL A 36 21.82 -37.11 46.09
CA VAL A 36 22.18 -38.20 45.16
C VAL A 36 23.43 -38.92 45.66
N THR A 37 23.26 -40.01 46.40
CA THR A 37 24.35 -40.90 46.82
C THR A 37 24.63 -41.92 45.72
N PHE A 38 25.70 -41.72 44.96
CA PHE A 38 26.25 -42.77 44.09
C PHE A 38 27.09 -43.73 44.93
N GLY A 39 26.85 -45.04 44.79
CA GLY A 39 27.55 -46.07 45.53
C GLY A 39 29.06 -46.04 45.29
N TYR A 40 29.82 -45.97 46.39
CA TYR A 40 31.28 -45.78 46.54
C TYR A 40 32.23 -46.75 45.78
N GLY A 41 31.75 -47.60 44.86
CA GLY A 41 32.58 -48.58 44.16
C GLY A 41 32.71 -48.39 42.64
N VAL A 42 31.78 -47.65 42.01
CA VAL A 42 31.72 -47.54 40.53
C VAL A 42 32.19 -46.17 40.04
N THR A 43 32.05 -45.12 40.86
CA THR A 43 32.42 -43.76 40.48
C THR A 43 33.93 -43.54 40.45
N ASP A 44 34.68 -44.03 41.44
CA ASP A 44 36.13 -43.78 41.53
C ASP A 44 36.93 -44.48 40.42
N ASN A 45 36.50 -45.68 39.99
CA ASN A 45 37.18 -46.42 38.92
C ASN A 45 36.88 -45.89 37.51
N VAL A 46 35.81 -45.11 37.32
CA VAL A 46 35.36 -44.66 36.00
C VAL A 46 35.57 -43.15 35.79
N TYR A 47 35.45 -42.35 36.86
CA TYR A 47 35.44 -40.88 36.81
C TYR A 47 36.53 -40.21 37.65
N GLY A 48 37.31 -40.97 38.44
CA GLY A 48 38.32 -40.42 39.35
C GLY A 48 37.72 -39.95 40.68
N ASN A 49 38.58 -39.61 41.65
CA ASN A 49 38.12 -39.08 42.94
C ASN A 49 37.45 -37.70 42.77
N GLU A 50 36.74 -37.23 43.80
CA GLU A 50 36.01 -35.95 43.74
C GLU A 50 36.90 -34.76 43.34
N ALA A 51 38.18 -34.75 43.76
CA ALA A 51 39.11 -33.70 43.42
C ALA A 51 39.48 -33.72 41.92
N ASP A 52 39.63 -34.92 41.33
CA ASP A 52 39.86 -35.09 39.91
C ASP A 52 38.65 -34.66 39.07
N MET A 53 37.43 -34.98 39.51
CA MET A 53 36.21 -34.52 38.83
C MET A 53 36.05 -32.99 38.87
N ARG A 54 36.37 -32.35 40.00
CA ARG A 54 36.35 -30.88 40.12
C ARG A 54 37.39 -30.24 39.19
N ARG A 55 38.62 -30.77 39.16
CA ARG A 55 39.66 -30.29 38.26
C ARG A 55 39.26 -30.41 36.79
N ILE A 56 38.69 -31.54 36.39
CA ILE A 56 38.21 -31.76 35.02
C ILE A 56 37.05 -30.81 34.68
N ALA A 57 36.13 -30.57 35.62
CA ALA A 57 35.04 -29.61 35.42
C ALA A 57 35.58 -28.18 35.23
N ASP A 58 36.53 -27.74 36.04
CA ASP A 58 37.16 -26.43 35.92
C ASP A 58 37.94 -26.29 34.61
N GLU A 59 38.68 -27.33 34.19
CA GLU A 59 39.39 -27.38 32.91
C GLU A 59 38.42 -27.27 31.73
N VAL A 60 37.31 -28.02 31.75
CA VAL A 60 36.28 -27.96 30.69
C VAL A 60 35.59 -26.60 30.67
N VAL A 61 35.30 -25.99 31.83
CA VAL A 61 34.72 -24.64 31.90
C VAL A 61 35.69 -23.60 31.35
N GLN A 62 36.98 -23.69 31.68
CA GLN A 62 37.99 -22.78 31.13
C GLN A 62 38.17 -22.96 29.62
N GLU A 63 38.22 -24.21 29.13
CA GLU A 63 38.32 -24.51 27.70
C GLU A 63 37.08 -23.99 26.94
N TYR A 64 35.87 -24.19 27.50
CA TYR A 64 34.64 -23.68 26.90
C TYR A 64 34.57 -22.16 26.93
N ALA A 65 35.00 -21.52 28.03
CA ALA A 65 35.09 -20.06 28.12
C ALA A 65 36.11 -19.48 27.12
N GLN A 66 37.24 -20.16 26.91
CA GLN A 66 38.23 -19.78 25.89
C GLN A 66 37.70 -19.97 24.48
N GLN A 67 36.98 -21.07 24.20
CA GLN A 67 36.34 -21.32 22.90
C GLN A 67 35.25 -20.28 22.59
N VAL A 68 34.35 -20.00 23.55
CA VAL A 68 33.32 -18.97 23.41
C VAL A 68 33.95 -17.58 23.27
N SER A 69 35.02 -17.28 24.02
CA SER A 69 35.75 -16.02 23.86
C SER A 69 36.41 -15.91 22.49
N ALA A 70 36.96 -17.00 21.95
CA ALA A 70 37.55 -17.02 20.62
C ALA A 70 36.48 -16.88 19.52
N GLU A 71 35.35 -17.59 19.60
CA GLU A 71 34.22 -17.44 18.68
C GLU A 71 33.62 -16.04 18.72
N LEU A 72 33.46 -15.44 19.90
CA LEU A 72 33.00 -14.04 20.04
C LEU A 72 34.01 -13.03 19.49
N THR A 73 35.31 -13.34 19.57
CA THR A 73 36.37 -12.52 18.97
C THR A 73 36.34 -12.65 17.45
N ASP A 74 36.06 -13.84 16.90
CA ASP A 74 35.98 -14.09 15.46
C ASP A 74 34.70 -13.47 14.85
N ILE A 75 33.55 -13.58 15.54
CA ILE A 75 32.32 -12.86 15.18
C ILE A 75 32.51 -11.35 15.30
N GLY A 76 33.20 -10.89 16.35
CA GLY A 76 33.61 -9.51 16.53
C GLY A 76 34.54 -9.02 15.41
N ALA A 77 35.43 -9.88 14.92
CA ALA A 77 36.34 -9.62 13.81
C ALA A 77 35.65 -9.65 12.45
N GLU A 78 34.68 -10.53 12.24
CA GLU A 78 33.86 -10.61 11.02
C GLU A 78 32.88 -9.42 10.92
N LEU A 79 32.32 -8.97 12.04
CA LEU A 79 31.56 -7.73 12.16
C LEU A 79 32.45 -6.49 12.02
N ALA A 80 33.67 -6.51 12.57
CA ALA A 80 34.67 -5.47 12.38
C ALA A 80 35.24 -5.44 10.94
N LEU A 81 35.15 -6.55 10.19
CA LEU A 81 35.61 -6.62 8.80
C LEU A 81 34.68 -5.89 7.81
N ARG A 82 33.46 -5.49 8.22
CA ARG A 82 32.51 -4.80 7.32
C ARG A 82 31.76 -3.61 7.92
N GLY A 83 31.95 -3.30 9.21
CA GLY A 83 31.26 -2.20 9.88
C GLY A 83 32.18 -1.24 10.65
N VAL A 84 31.93 0.07 10.58
CA VAL A 84 32.60 1.09 11.40
C VAL A 84 31.59 1.79 12.29
N ASN A 85 31.86 1.85 13.60
CA ASN A 85 30.97 2.50 14.56
C ASN A 85 31.12 4.02 14.49
N ALA A 86 30.00 4.74 14.33
CA ALA A 86 29.95 6.20 14.25
C ALA A 86 30.60 6.90 15.45
N ALA A 87 30.49 6.34 16.67
CA ALA A 87 31.13 6.91 17.87
C ALA A 87 32.66 6.94 17.77
N LYS A 88 33.25 5.93 17.11
CA LYS A 88 34.71 5.88 16.84
C LYS A 88 35.14 6.90 15.80
N LEU A 89 34.19 7.45 15.03
CA LEU A 89 34.40 8.50 14.03
C LEU A 89 34.04 9.89 14.56
N GLY A 90 33.81 10.03 15.87
CA GLY A 90 33.61 11.31 16.55
C GLY A 90 32.16 11.77 16.67
N LEU A 91 31.18 10.94 16.27
CA LEU A 91 29.77 11.23 16.56
C LEU A 91 29.48 11.00 18.04
N LYS A 92 28.74 11.93 18.64
CA LYS A 92 28.41 12.00 20.06
C LYS A 92 26.96 11.57 20.32
N GLY A 93 26.02 12.01 19.48
CA GLY A 93 24.59 11.83 19.73
C GLY A 93 24.07 12.61 20.94
N ASP A 94 24.65 13.78 21.21
CA ASP A 94 24.37 14.60 22.40
C ASP A 94 23.34 15.72 22.15
N GLY A 95 22.71 15.72 20.96
CA GLY A 95 21.72 16.71 20.54
C GLY A 95 22.31 17.96 19.90
N THR A 96 23.64 18.11 19.86
CA THR A 96 24.30 19.20 19.12
C THR A 96 24.23 18.97 17.60
N ASP A 97 24.53 20.00 16.81
CA ASP A 97 24.62 19.86 15.35
C ASP A 97 25.84 19.01 14.95
N GLU A 98 25.57 17.80 14.47
CA GLU A 98 26.55 16.82 14.05
C GLU A 98 26.58 16.65 12.51
N THR A 99 26.00 17.59 11.76
CA THR A 99 25.89 17.52 10.28
C THR A 99 27.22 17.20 9.61
N THR A 100 28.28 17.93 10.00
CA THR A 100 29.61 17.73 9.41
C THR A 100 30.20 16.38 9.83
N ALA A 101 30.06 15.99 11.10
CA ALA A 101 30.58 14.74 11.64
C ALA A 101 29.92 13.52 10.97
N LEU A 102 28.59 13.51 10.88
CA LEU A 102 27.85 12.42 10.23
C LEU A 102 28.18 12.33 8.73
N ARG A 103 28.22 13.46 8.02
CA ARG A 103 28.63 13.49 6.61
C ARG A 103 30.02 12.86 6.42
N SER A 104 30.99 13.25 7.23
CA SER A 104 32.35 12.71 7.18
C SER A 104 32.40 11.23 7.52
N ALA A 105 31.60 10.76 8.48
CA ALA A 105 31.53 9.34 8.84
C ALA A 105 30.93 8.49 7.71
N ILE A 106 29.88 8.97 7.04
CA ILE A 106 29.30 8.29 5.87
C ILE A 106 30.31 8.26 4.72
N GLN A 107 30.99 9.37 4.44
CA GLN A 107 32.04 9.43 3.40
C GLN A 107 33.18 8.45 3.72
N TYR A 108 33.64 8.39 4.98
CA TYR A 108 34.68 7.47 5.40
C TYR A 108 34.30 6.01 5.16
N ALA A 109 33.07 5.63 5.53
CA ALA A 109 32.55 4.27 5.29
C ALA A 109 32.43 3.98 3.79
N ALA A 110 31.91 4.95 3.03
CA ALA A 110 31.76 4.84 1.58
C ALA A 110 33.09 4.65 0.85
N ASP A 111 34.12 5.43 1.20
CA ASP A 111 35.44 5.36 0.58
C ASP A 111 36.19 4.07 0.87
N ARG A 112 35.73 3.29 1.86
CA ARG A 112 36.33 2.03 2.28
C ARG A 112 35.42 0.83 2.06
N HIS A 113 34.28 1.02 1.39
CA HIS A 113 33.27 -0.01 1.16
C HIS A 113 32.80 -0.70 2.46
N LEU A 114 32.68 0.09 3.53
CA LEU A 114 32.22 -0.35 4.84
C LEU A 114 30.75 0.02 5.06
N THR A 115 30.16 -0.56 6.10
CA THR A 115 28.87 -0.16 6.65
C THR A 115 29.09 0.77 7.84
N LEU A 116 28.58 2.00 7.79
CA LEU A 116 28.53 2.87 8.96
C LEU A 116 27.45 2.36 9.94
N LEU A 117 27.80 2.15 11.21
CA LEU A 117 26.87 1.80 12.28
C LEU A 117 26.61 3.00 13.19
N ILE A 118 25.37 3.47 13.23
CA ILE A 118 24.85 4.40 14.25
C ILE A 118 24.07 3.55 15.27
N PRO A 119 24.59 3.39 16.50
CA PRO A 119 24.03 2.46 17.48
C PRO A 119 22.69 2.93 18.05
N ARG A 120 21.90 1.99 18.59
CA ARG A 120 20.53 2.25 19.09
C ARG A 120 20.38 3.39 20.09
N TRP A 121 21.39 3.63 20.92
CA TRP A 121 21.37 4.67 21.96
C TRP A 121 21.68 6.08 21.41
N MET A 122 22.08 6.22 20.14
CA MET A 122 22.57 7.46 19.56
C MET A 122 21.50 8.17 18.73
N THR A 123 21.18 9.42 19.07
CA THR A 123 20.39 10.31 18.21
C THR A 123 21.29 11.42 17.68
N VAL A 124 21.54 11.41 16.37
CA VAL A 124 22.42 12.35 15.68
C VAL A 124 21.58 13.47 15.10
N CYS A 125 21.72 14.68 15.64
CA CYS A 125 20.98 15.84 15.16
C CYS A 125 21.72 16.51 13.99
N VAL A 126 21.02 16.73 12.87
CA VAL A 126 21.61 17.26 11.64
C VAL A 126 20.68 18.24 10.94
N ASP A 127 21.26 19.09 10.11
CA ASP A 127 20.54 19.93 9.16
C ASP A 127 20.34 19.18 7.83
N THR A 128 21.25 19.34 6.87
CA THR A 128 21.19 18.67 5.57
C THR A 128 22.51 17.97 5.23
N ILE A 129 22.43 16.72 4.77
CA ILE A 129 23.59 15.93 4.36
C ILE A 129 23.42 15.52 2.91
N THR A 130 24.47 15.69 2.11
CA THR A 130 24.55 15.15 0.74
C THR A 130 25.79 14.29 0.59
N ILE A 131 25.60 13.08 0.03
CA ILE A 131 26.65 12.15 -0.37
C ILE A 131 26.50 11.91 -1.86
N THR A 132 27.58 12.15 -2.62
CA THR A 132 27.54 12.13 -4.08
C THR A 132 28.53 11.13 -4.66
N GLY A 133 28.10 10.35 -5.66
CA GLY A 133 28.99 9.54 -6.49
C GLY A 133 29.67 8.37 -5.78
N LYS A 134 29.16 7.94 -4.61
CA LYS A 134 29.75 6.87 -3.82
C LYS A 134 29.15 5.50 -4.18
N GLN A 135 29.94 4.44 -3.99
CA GLN A 135 29.55 3.09 -4.42
C GLN A 135 29.86 2.03 -3.35
N ASN A 136 29.06 0.97 -3.33
CA ASN A 136 29.30 -0.27 -2.58
C ASN A 136 29.54 -0.01 -1.08
N PHE A 137 28.57 0.60 -0.40
CA PHE A 137 28.70 0.92 1.01
C PHE A 137 27.39 0.77 1.75
N GLY A 138 27.47 0.69 3.07
CA GLY A 138 26.31 0.48 3.92
C GLY A 138 26.07 1.60 4.93
N ILE A 139 24.80 1.76 5.33
CA ILE A 139 24.41 2.56 6.49
C ILE A 139 23.44 1.74 7.33
N ARG A 140 23.83 1.41 8.56
CA ARG A 140 22.95 0.79 9.58
C ARG A 140 22.73 1.79 10.70
N CYS A 141 21.55 2.39 10.74
CA CYS A 141 21.15 3.31 11.79
C CYS A 141 20.07 2.65 12.68
N GLU A 142 20.49 2.15 13.83
CA GLU A 142 19.60 1.62 14.87
C GLU A 142 19.10 2.69 15.84
N GLY A 143 19.84 3.80 15.92
CA GLY A 143 19.48 5.01 16.65
C GLY A 143 18.57 5.91 15.83
N TRP A 144 18.81 7.22 15.81
CA TRP A 144 18.05 8.16 14.97
C TRP A 144 18.96 9.18 14.28
N ILE A 145 18.65 9.50 13.03
CA ILE A 145 19.10 10.74 12.39
C ILE A 145 17.94 11.73 12.50
N ARG A 146 18.09 12.78 13.31
CA ARG A 146 17.03 13.72 13.63
C ARG A 146 17.30 15.10 13.03
N ARG A 147 16.28 15.79 12.53
CA ARG A 147 16.41 17.18 12.11
C ARG A 147 16.59 18.10 13.30
N LEU A 148 17.50 19.07 13.18
CA LEU A 148 17.60 20.18 14.13
C LEU A 148 16.26 20.91 14.31
N ASP A 149 16.03 21.42 15.51
CA ASP A 149 14.93 22.35 15.75
C ASP A 149 15.15 23.62 14.92
N GLN A 150 14.08 24.13 14.30
CA GLN A 150 14.14 25.32 13.46
C GLN A 150 15.26 25.25 12.39
N SER A 151 15.46 24.06 11.79
CA SER A 151 16.52 23.83 10.80
C SER A 151 16.45 24.90 9.69
N PRO A 152 17.54 25.67 9.48
CA PRO A 152 17.51 26.84 8.63
C PRO A 152 17.51 26.50 7.14
N THR A 153 17.98 25.29 6.78
CA THR A 153 18.13 24.88 5.39
C THR A 153 16.92 24.10 4.91
N VAL A 154 16.45 24.45 3.72
CA VAL A 154 15.48 23.65 2.97
C VAL A 154 16.24 22.50 2.29
N GLY A 155 15.93 21.26 2.67
CA GLY A 155 16.55 20.07 2.08
C GLY A 155 16.39 18.83 2.95
N SER A 156 16.88 17.69 2.49
CA SER A 156 16.71 16.41 3.18
C SER A 156 17.72 16.18 4.31
N LEU A 157 17.35 15.36 5.31
CA LEU A 157 18.30 14.90 6.33
C LEU A 157 19.47 14.15 5.69
N LEU A 158 19.17 13.24 4.76
CA LEU A 158 20.15 12.55 3.95
C LEU A 158 19.74 12.53 2.49
N LYS A 159 20.57 13.12 1.63
CA LYS A 159 20.51 13.00 0.18
C LYS A 159 21.63 12.10 -0.30
N LEU A 160 21.27 11.05 -1.02
CA LEU A 160 22.20 10.29 -1.86
C LEU A 160 22.00 10.70 -3.31
N ASP A 161 23.08 11.14 -3.94
CA ASP A 161 23.07 11.60 -5.32
C ASP A 161 24.04 10.77 -6.15
N SER A 162 23.56 10.14 -7.22
CA SER A 162 24.40 9.37 -8.14
C SER A 162 25.21 8.27 -7.44
N CYS A 163 24.65 7.68 -6.37
CA CYS A 163 25.27 6.60 -5.60
C CYS A 163 24.80 5.22 -6.08
N SER A 164 25.62 4.19 -5.92
CA SER A 164 25.24 2.82 -6.31
C SER A 164 25.65 1.73 -5.33
N GLY A 165 24.97 0.59 -5.36
CA GLY A 165 25.30 -0.55 -4.47
C GLY A 165 25.18 -0.17 -3.00
N VAL A 166 24.14 0.59 -2.65
CA VAL A 166 23.93 1.10 -1.29
C VAL A 166 23.07 0.10 -0.52
N TYR A 167 23.53 -0.32 0.65
CA TYR A 167 22.79 -1.24 1.52
C TYR A 167 22.44 -0.62 2.87
N MET A 168 21.16 -0.59 3.21
CA MET A 168 20.65 -0.10 4.49
C MET A 168 19.86 -1.21 5.19
N PRO A 169 20.49 -2.04 6.03
CA PRO A 169 19.78 -3.07 6.80
C PRO A 169 18.70 -2.48 7.70
N GLU A 170 18.96 -1.27 8.21
CA GLU A 170 18.03 -0.51 9.03
C GLU A 170 18.42 0.96 8.95
N ILE A 171 17.45 1.83 8.69
CA ILE A 171 17.66 3.28 8.75
C ILE A 171 16.46 3.97 9.38
N ARG A 172 16.75 4.93 10.27
CA ARG A 172 15.76 5.59 11.11
C ARG A 172 15.96 7.11 11.05
N PHE A 173 14.90 7.81 10.67
CA PHE A 173 14.87 9.26 10.56
C PHE A 173 13.77 9.85 11.42
N ASP A 174 14.07 10.97 12.08
CA ASP A 174 13.09 11.83 12.72
C ASP A 174 13.14 13.20 12.02
N GLY A 175 12.12 13.48 11.21
CA GLY A 175 11.99 14.74 10.49
C GLY A 175 11.75 15.94 11.41
N ASN A 176 11.38 15.70 12.67
CA ASN A 176 11.14 16.70 13.69
C ASN A 176 10.23 17.83 13.19
N GLY A 177 9.14 17.43 12.52
CA GLY A 177 8.35 18.33 11.68
C GLY A 177 7.72 19.49 12.44
N LEU A 178 7.13 19.23 13.60
CA LEU A 178 6.48 20.27 14.42
C LEU A 178 7.46 21.40 14.80
N ASN A 179 8.69 21.06 15.21
CA ASN A 179 9.74 22.03 15.54
C ASN A 179 10.35 22.71 14.29
N ASN A 180 9.91 22.29 13.10
CA ASN A 180 10.29 22.85 11.81
C ASN A 180 9.12 23.54 11.10
N GLY A 181 8.06 23.88 11.86
CA GLY A 181 6.92 24.65 11.41
C GLY A 181 5.84 23.83 10.68
N CYS A 182 6.00 22.52 10.56
CA CYS A 182 5.01 21.64 9.95
C CYS A 182 3.87 21.40 10.94
N VAL A 183 2.74 22.09 10.75
CA VAL A 183 1.60 22.11 11.69
C VAL A 183 0.32 21.74 10.93
N GLU A 184 -0.49 20.87 11.51
CA GLU A 184 -1.69 20.25 10.92
C GLU A 184 -2.74 21.22 10.34
N ASN A 185 -2.83 22.45 10.84
CA ASN A 185 -3.89 23.40 10.47
C ASN A 185 -3.37 24.64 9.74
N VAL A 186 -2.14 24.56 9.22
CA VAL A 186 -1.49 25.67 8.54
C VAL A 186 -1.01 25.17 7.20
N ALA A 187 -1.49 25.81 6.13
CA ALA A 187 -1.11 25.46 4.77
C ALA A 187 0.40 25.33 4.64
N TYR A 188 0.83 24.25 4.00
CA TYR A 188 2.25 24.01 3.80
C TYR A 188 2.83 25.02 2.81
N THR A 189 4.06 25.41 3.09
CA THR A 189 4.91 26.18 2.20
C THR A 189 5.85 25.23 1.46
N VAL A 190 6.30 25.68 0.30
CA VAL A 190 7.32 24.98 -0.51
C VAL A 190 8.56 24.62 0.32
N ASN A 191 8.92 25.43 1.32
CA ASN A 191 10.05 25.16 2.20
C ASN A 191 9.84 23.95 3.11
N GLN A 192 8.63 23.70 3.59
CA GLN A 192 8.30 22.55 4.41
C GLN A 192 8.23 21.28 3.56
N GLU A 193 7.63 21.36 2.38
CA GLU A 193 7.45 20.24 1.45
C GLU A 193 8.79 19.61 1.02
N GLN A 194 9.85 20.40 0.92
CA GLN A 194 11.18 19.94 0.49
C GLN A 194 12.08 19.42 1.63
N LYS A 195 11.61 19.46 2.88
CA LYS A 195 12.34 18.94 4.05
C LYS A 195 12.14 17.43 4.23
N HIS A 196 12.58 16.65 3.24
CA HIS A 196 12.48 15.19 3.24
C HIS A 196 13.39 14.52 4.30
N CYS A 197 13.17 13.25 4.61
CA CYS A 197 14.09 12.48 5.44
C CYS A 197 15.21 11.86 4.59
N LEU A 198 14.86 10.98 3.64
CA LEU A 198 15.80 10.37 2.71
C LEU A 198 15.45 10.74 1.26
N VAL A 199 16.42 11.27 0.53
CA VAL A 199 16.33 11.54 -0.91
C VAL A 199 17.30 10.65 -1.66
N LEU A 200 16.81 9.95 -2.68
CA LEU A 200 17.59 9.15 -3.62
C LEU A 200 17.46 9.77 -5.02
N LEU A 201 18.51 10.45 -5.49
CA LEU A 201 18.59 11.00 -6.84
C LEU A 201 19.60 10.23 -7.67
N ASN A 202 19.22 9.83 -8.89
CA ASN A 202 20.08 9.12 -9.84
C ASN A 202 20.79 7.89 -9.22
N CYS A 203 20.19 7.26 -8.21
CA CYS A 203 20.79 6.15 -7.49
C CYS A 203 20.48 4.80 -8.17
N GLN A 204 21.38 3.83 -8.03
CA GLN A 204 21.25 2.52 -8.66
C GLN A 204 21.52 1.40 -7.65
N ASP A 205 20.76 0.31 -7.73
CA ASP A 205 20.98 -0.88 -6.91
C ASP A 205 21.00 -0.56 -5.41
N VAL A 206 19.90 0.03 -4.92
CA VAL A 206 19.72 0.40 -3.52
C VAL A 206 18.84 -0.63 -2.83
N THR A 207 19.33 -1.20 -1.73
CA THR A 207 18.55 -2.11 -0.88
C THR A 207 18.35 -1.50 0.50
N ILE A 208 17.10 -1.39 0.93
CA ILE A 208 16.73 -0.94 2.27
C ILE A 208 15.84 -2.01 2.91
N ASP A 209 16.33 -2.75 3.90
CA ASP A 209 15.54 -3.82 4.51
C ASP A 209 14.48 -3.27 5.46
N ARG A 210 14.85 -2.26 6.27
CA ARG A 210 13.96 -1.57 7.22
C ARG A 210 14.17 -0.07 7.15
N PHE A 211 13.12 0.67 6.83
CA PHE A 211 13.06 2.12 6.85
C PHE A 211 12.04 2.58 7.89
N HIS A 212 12.46 3.51 8.75
CA HIS A 212 11.60 4.14 9.74
C HIS A 212 11.67 5.65 9.62
N CYS A 213 10.52 6.30 9.60
CA CYS A 213 10.40 7.75 9.57
C CYS A 213 9.41 8.23 10.62
N LEU A 214 9.84 9.15 11.48
CA LEU A 214 8.97 9.85 12.42
C LEU A 214 8.85 11.31 12.01
N ASN A 215 7.65 11.88 12.16
CA ASN A 215 7.39 13.31 12.04
C ASN A 215 8.04 13.98 10.82
N PRO A 216 7.87 13.46 9.59
CA PRO A 216 8.43 14.10 8.40
C PRO A 216 7.82 15.49 8.20
N CYS A 217 8.62 16.42 7.66
CA CYS A 217 8.09 17.67 7.12
C CYS A 217 7.69 17.49 5.64
N GLY A 218 8.65 17.14 4.78
CA GLY A 218 8.39 16.75 3.40
C GLY A 218 8.00 15.28 3.31
N ASP A 219 8.70 14.56 2.45
CA ASP A 219 8.52 13.12 2.32
C ASP A 219 9.46 12.31 3.23
N GLY A 220 9.03 11.14 3.68
CA GLY A 220 9.91 10.18 4.34
C GLY A 220 11.01 9.70 3.40
N LEU A 221 10.62 9.12 2.27
CA LEU A 221 11.50 8.62 1.21
C LEU A 221 11.11 9.20 -0.13
N TYR A 222 11.99 9.99 -0.73
CA TYR A 222 11.81 10.60 -2.04
C TYR A 222 12.76 9.99 -3.07
N ILE A 223 12.22 9.47 -4.17
CA ILE A 223 12.98 8.75 -5.20
C ILE A 223 12.78 9.44 -6.55
N SER A 224 13.87 9.90 -7.17
CA SER A 224 13.77 10.68 -8.41
C SER A 224 15.05 10.61 -9.26
N SER A 225 15.11 11.46 -10.29
CA SER A 225 16.22 11.69 -11.22
C SER A 225 16.74 10.42 -11.89
N GLY A 226 15.83 9.54 -12.33
CA GLY A 226 16.17 8.32 -13.07
C GLY A 226 16.74 7.21 -12.20
N SER A 227 16.50 7.26 -10.88
CA SER A 227 16.97 6.20 -9.99
C SER A 227 16.34 4.85 -10.34
N LYS A 228 17.07 3.74 -10.15
CA LYS A 228 16.60 2.43 -10.62
C LYS A 228 17.07 1.25 -9.76
N ASN A 229 16.37 0.13 -9.90
CA ASN A 229 16.67 -1.14 -9.24
C ASN A 229 16.69 -1.00 -7.72
N MET A 230 15.54 -0.72 -7.13
CA MET A 230 15.42 -0.60 -5.68
C MET A 230 14.66 -1.75 -5.07
N LYS A 231 15.22 -2.33 -4.02
CA LYS A 231 14.56 -3.30 -3.17
C LYS A 231 14.34 -2.69 -1.79
N LEU A 232 13.10 -2.37 -1.51
CA LEU A 232 12.66 -1.80 -0.25
C LEU A 232 11.86 -2.87 0.48
N GLY A 233 12.32 -3.30 1.65
CA GLY A 233 11.67 -4.29 2.47
C GLY A 233 10.47 -3.69 3.18
N THR A 234 10.63 -3.41 4.47
CA THR A 234 9.60 -2.78 5.31
C THR A 234 9.85 -1.28 5.44
N ILE A 235 8.87 -0.48 5.02
CA ILE A 235 8.85 0.98 5.16
C ILE A 235 7.77 1.34 6.17
N THR A 236 8.15 2.02 7.25
CA THR A 236 7.23 2.45 8.30
C THR A 236 7.36 3.94 8.55
N GLY A 237 6.22 4.61 8.67
CA GLY A 237 6.15 6.03 8.92
C GLY A 237 5.05 6.35 9.91
N GLN A 238 5.34 7.23 10.86
CA GLN A 238 4.36 7.75 11.81
C GLN A 238 4.57 9.24 12.04
N ALA A 239 3.49 9.97 12.29
CA ALA A 239 3.55 11.34 12.78
C ALA A 239 2.67 11.55 14.01
N ASP A 240 3.13 12.36 14.95
CA ASP A 240 2.43 12.67 16.21
C ASP A 240 1.20 13.56 15.99
N ALA A 241 1.21 14.34 14.91
CA ALA A 241 0.11 15.14 14.38
C ALA A 241 -0.04 14.84 12.89
N GLN A 242 -1.16 15.27 12.27
CA GLN A 242 -1.39 15.01 10.86
C GLN A 242 -0.52 15.94 9.99
N ILE A 243 0.75 15.57 9.82
CA ILE A 243 1.79 16.35 9.15
C ILE A 243 2.54 15.48 8.14
N GLY A 244 3.47 16.09 7.42
CA GLY A 244 4.22 15.47 6.32
C GLY A 244 3.51 15.62 4.98
N ARG A 245 4.25 15.41 3.89
CA ARG A 245 3.70 15.27 2.55
C ARG A 245 3.41 13.80 2.27
N ASN A 246 4.42 12.97 1.97
CA ASN A 246 4.24 11.52 1.80
C ASN A 246 5.17 10.71 2.71
N LEU A 247 4.85 9.43 2.97
CA LEU A 247 5.87 8.52 3.49
C LEU A 247 6.82 8.12 2.35
N VAL A 248 6.27 7.77 1.18
CA VAL A 248 7.06 7.45 -0.02
C VAL A 248 6.55 8.25 -1.21
N SER A 249 7.48 8.92 -1.91
CA SER A 249 7.22 9.54 -3.21
C SER A 249 8.18 9.00 -4.27
N ILE A 250 7.61 8.58 -5.41
CA ILE A 250 8.35 8.13 -6.59
C ILE A 250 8.04 9.08 -7.74
N ILE A 251 9.04 9.84 -8.19
CA ILE A 251 8.87 10.93 -9.15
C ILE A 251 9.41 10.54 -10.52
N ASN A 252 10.62 9.97 -10.55
CA ASN A 252 11.32 9.58 -11.77
C ASN A 252 12.24 8.41 -11.47
N ALA A 253 11.72 7.19 -11.59
CA ALA A 253 12.42 5.98 -11.18
C ALA A 253 11.88 4.70 -11.84
N GLN A 254 12.70 3.65 -11.87
CA GLN A 254 12.32 2.39 -12.53
C GLN A 254 12.71 1.16 -11.72
N ASN A 255 11.92 0.08 -11.85
CA ASN A 255 12.19 -1.21 -11.22
C ASN A 255 12.28 -1.08 -9.69
N ILE A 256 11.17 -0.69 -9.08
CA ILE A 256 11.06 -0.48 -7.63
C ILE A 256 10.20 -1.59 -7.06
N ARG A 257 10.70 -2.25 -6.01
CA ARG A 257 9.96 -3.24 -5.26
C ARG A 257 9.87 -2.81 -3.80
N ILE A 258 8.65 -2.77 -3.27
CA ILE A 258 8.34 -2.51 -1.86
C ILE A 258 7.60 -3.75 -1.31
N ASP A 259 8.16 -4.42 -0.31
CA ASP A 259 7.53 -5.61 0.27
C ASP A 259 6.40 -5.24 1.24
N TYR A 260 6.57 -4.19 2.04
CA TYR A 260 5.52 -3.71 2.97
C TYR A 260 5.66 -2.21 3.26
N LEU A 261 4.54 -1.48 3.26
CA LEU A 261 4.45 -0.08 3.66
C LEU A 261 3.39 0.10 4.77
N TYR A 262 3.79 0.75 5.86
CA TYR A 262 2.89 1.20 6.91
C TYR A 262 3.04 2.71 7.08
N SER A 263 1.95 3.45 6.94
CA SER A 263 1.94 4.90 7.15
C SER A 263 0.81 5.26 8.09
N ASP A 264 1.13 6.00 9.14
CA ASP A 264 0.15 6.47 10.13
C ASP A 264 0.30 7.97 10.35
N ASN A 265 -0.79 8.70 10.15
CA ASN A 265 -0.89 10.14 10.33
C ASN A 265 0.04 10.98 9.43
N ILE A 266 0.67 10.39 8.42
CA ILE A 266 1.49 11.11 7.44
C ILE A 266 0.62 11.55 6.27
N GLY A 267 0.59 12.87 6.04
CA GLY A 267 -0.12 13.52 4.95
C GLY A 267 -1.00 14.65 5.48
N HIS A 268 -0.57 15.88 5.27
CA HIS A 268 -1.24 17.11 5.67
C HIS A 268 -2.52 17.38 4.83
N TYR A 269 -3.47 18.18 5.31
CA TYR A 269 -4.79 18.33 4.67
C TYR A 269 -4.77 18.89 3.23
N ASP A 270 -3.73 19.64 2.86
CA ASP A 270 -3.50 20.18 1.51
C ASP A 270 -2.42 19.42 0.74
N MET A 271 -1.86 18.38 1.32
CA MET A 271 -0.83 17.53 0.74
C MET A 271 -1.35 16.11 0.51
N PRO A 272 -0.72 15.34 -0.40
CA PRO A 272 -0.90 13.89 -0.45
C PRO A 272 -0.58 13.20 0.90
N GLY A 273 -0.58 11.87 0.93
CA GLY A 273 -0.20 11.13 2.13
C GLY A 273 0.33 9.76 1.78
N GLY A 274 0.94 9.07 2.75
CA GLY A 274 1.28 7.65 2.62
C GLY A 274 2.16 7.30 1.42
N PHE A 275 1.54 6.98 0.28
CA PHE A 275 2.23 6.54 -0.93
C PHE A 275 1.81 7.34 -2.15
N ASP A 276 2.80 7.88 -2.88
CA ASP A 276 2.57 8.74 -4.02
C ASP A 276 3.53 8.45 -5.19
N ILE A 277 2.97 8.36 -6.39
CA ILE A 277 3.71 8.43 -7.65
C ILE A 277 3.23 9.69 -8.36
N GLU A 278 4.10 10.69 -8.48
CA GLU A 278 3.75 11.99 -9.04
C GLU A 278 4.96 12.60 -9.76
N PRO A 279 5.18 12.32 -11.05
CA PRO A 279 6.22 12.97 -11.81
C PRO A 279 6.04 14.51 -11.87
N ASN A 280 7.14 15.24 -11.78
CA ASN A 280 7.21 16.70 -11.78
C ASN A 280 7.42 17.31 -13.18
N ALA A 281 7.82 16.50 -14.17
CA ALA A 281 7.98 16.98 -15.55
C ALA A 281 7.58 15.93 -16.60
N SER A 282 7.21 16.39 -17.79
CA SER A 282 6.78 15.54 -18.93
C SER A 282 7.84 14.57 -19.44
N THR A 283 9.12 14.85 -19.17
CA THR A 283 10.25 14.02 -19.56
C THR A 283 10.58 12.93 -18.56
N GLU A 284 9.95 12.96 -17.39
CA GLU A 284 10.18 11.97 -16.35
C GLU A 284 9.41 10.69 -16.63
N THR A 285 9.90 9.58 -16.06
CA THR A 285 9.24 8.29 -16.22
C THR A 285 9.27 7.52 -14.91
N VAL A 286 8.11 6.97 -14.56
CA VAL A 286 7.99 5.95 -13.52
C VAL A 286 7.48 4.66 -14.13
N ARG A 287 8.24 3.57 -14.01
CA ARG A 287 7.79 2.27 -14.55
C ARG A 287 8.25 1.09 -13.72
N ASN A 288 7.46 0.01 -13.79
CA ASN A 288 7.75 -1.25 -13.10
C ASN A 288 7.87 -1.04 -11.58
N VAL A 289 6.79 -0.57 -10.98
CA VAL A 289 6.69 -0.38 -9.52
C VAL A 289 5.79 -1.47 -8.96
N PHE A 290 6.33 -2.24 -8.02
CA PHE A 290 5.62 -3.32 -7.35
C PHE A 290 5.58 -3.03 -5.85
N VAL A 291 4.39 -2.94 -5.28
CA VAL A 291 4.18 -2.84 -3.83
C VAL A 291 3.33 -4.02 -3.40
N ASN A 292 3.85 -4.89 -2.54
CA ASN A 292 3.12 -6.11 -2.16
C ASN A 292 1.95 -5.81 -1.20
N SER A 293 2.16 -5.01 -0.16
CA SER A 293 1.07 -4.62 0.75
C SER A 293 1.31 -3.24 1.38
N MET A 294 0.22 -2.48 1.56
CA MET A 294 0.21 -1.17 2.19
C MET A 294 -0.91 -1.07 3.22
N ASN A 295 -0.59 -0.52 4.39
CA ASN A 295 -1.55 -0.09 5.41
C ASN A 295 -1.36 1.41 5.66
N ILE A 296 -2.38 2.21 5.35
CA ILE A 296 -2.30 3.67 5.42
C ILE A 296 -3.45 4.18 6.30
N THR A 297 -3.11 4.89 7.37
CA THR A 297 -4.07 5.63 8.18
C THR A 297 -3.70 7.11 8.11
N GLY A 298 -4.62 7.97 7.69
CA GLY A 298 -4.33 9.40 7.61
C GLY A 298 -5.35 10.18 6.79
N GLY A 299 -5.19 11.51 6.79
CA GLY A 299 -6.17 12.44 6.23
C GLY A 299 -5.64 13.31 5.07
N GLY A 300 -4.52 12.97 4.43
CA GLY A 300 -4.04 13.71 3.27
C GLY A 300 -5.11 13.83 2.15
N THR A 301 -4.90 14.72 1.19
CA THR A 301 -5.79 14.87 0.02
C THR A 301 -5.93 13.53 -0.72
N ASN A 302 -4.81 12.85 -0.96
CA ASN A 302 -4.71 11.52 -1.56
C ASN A 302 -3.61 10.63 -0.94
N PRO A 303 -3.85 9.98 0.23
CA PRO A 303 -2.99 8.97 0.85
C PRO A 303 -2.51 7.80 -0.01
N CYS A 304 -3.13 7.54 -1.16
CA CYS A 304 -2.58 6.63 -2.14
C CYS A 304 -2.82 7.18 -3.54
N SER A 305 -1.75 7.45 -4.28
CA SER A 305 -1.84 8.00 -5.62
C SER A 305 -0.85 7.36 -6.58
N VAL A 306 -1.35 7.11 -7.80
CA VAL A 306 -0.57 6.67 -8.96
C VAL A 306 -0.87 7.62 -10.11
N LEU A 307 -0.09 8.69 -10.22
CA LEU A 307 -0.40 9.81 -11.10
C LEU A 307 0.51 9.88 -12.32
N GLY A 308 -0.09 10.10 -13.49
CA GLY A 308 0.59 10.49 -14.72
C GLY A 308 0.59 12.00 -14.92
N THR A 309 0.93 12.77 -13.88
CA THR A 309 0.99 14.24 -13.92
C THR A 309 1.95 14.74 -14.99
N ASN A 310 1.74 15.98 -15.44
CA ASN A 310 2.62 16.66 -16.40
C ASN A 310 2.80 15.93 -17.75
N ASN A 311 1.87 15.04 -18.13
CA ASN A 311 2.01 14.15 -19.30
C ASN A 311 3.22 13.20 -19.24
N ALA A 312 3.75 12.96 -18.04
CA ALA A 312 4.82 11.99 -17.83
C ALA A 312 4.33 10.55 -18.07
N LEU A 313 5.26 9.67 -18.41
CA LEU A 313 4.96 8.24 -18.54
C LEU A 313 4.97 7.58 -17.17
N VAL A 314 3.80 7.11 -16.73
CA VAL A 314 3.67 6.22 -15.57
C VAL A 314 2.96 4.94 -16.00
N GLU A 315 3.66 3.81 -15.89
CA GLU A 315 3.15 2.53 -16.36
C GLU A 315 3.66 1.31 -15.57
N ASN A 316 2.93 0.20 -15.68
CA ASN A 316 3.27 -1.10 -15.07
C ASN A 316 3.43 -0.99 -13.56
N VAL A 317 2.36 -0.56 -12.90
CA VAL A 317 2.28 -0.42 -11.45
C VAL A 317 1.41 -1.54 -10.89
N PHE A 318 1.95 -2.31 -9.95
CA PHE A 318 1.21 -3.35 -9.24
C PHE A 318 1.17 -3.03 -7.75
N LEU A 319 -0.04 -2.95 -7.20
CA LEU A 319 -0.30 -2.82 -5.77
C LEU A 319 -1.03 -4.09 -5.30
N GLY A 320 -0.39 -4.94 -4.50
CA GLY A 320 -0.95 -6.22 -4.10
C GLY A 320 -2.18 -6.06 -3.20
N SER A 321 -1.99 -5.47 -2.02
CA SER A 321 -3.08 -5.12 -1.10
C SER A 321 -2.91 -3.69 -0.60
N VAL A 322 -3.99 -2.91 -0.62
CA VAL A 322 -4.04 -1.53 -0.13
C VAL A 322 -5.16 -1.43 0.90
N ASN A 323 -4.82 -1.25 2.16
CA ASN A 323 -5.77 -1.01 3.25
C ASN A 323 -5.63 0.43 3.71
N LEU A 324 -6.69 1.21 3.58
CA LEU A 324 -6.67 2.63 3.85
C LEU A 324 -7.80 2.99 4.81
N VAL A 325 -7.45 3.61 5.92
CA VAL A 325 -8.40 4.19 6.87
C VAL A 325 -8.24 5.70 6.87
N ARG A 326 -9.29 6.42 6.45
CA ARG A 326 -9.28 7.87 6.56
C ARG A 326 -9.78 8.32 7.91
N THR A 327 -8.88 8.92 8.66
CA THR A 327 -9.15 9.65 9.90
C THR A 327 -9.22 11.15 9.62
N ASN A 328 -9.77 11.92 10.57
CA ASN A 328 -10.06 13.36 10.52
C ASN A 328 -9.23 14.14 9.49
N ILE A 329 -9.89 14.91 8.62
CA ILE A 329 -9.22 15.87 7.74
C ILE A 329 -9.63 17.24 8.21
N VAL A 330 -8.70 18.02 8.75
CA VAL A 330 -9.05 19.38 9.12
C VAL A 330 -9.10 20.23 7.85
N LEU A 331 -10.29 20.76 7.50
CA LEU A 331 -10.50 21.80 6.47
C LEU A 331 -10.24 21.45 4.98
N PRO A 332 -10.81 20.38 4.39
CA PRO A 332 -10.77 20.28 2.93
C PRO A 332 -11.78 21.24 2.29
N SER A 333 -11.31 22.17 1.45
CA SER A 333 -12.18 23.08 0.68
C SER A 333 -12.71 22.48 -0.64
N SER A 334 -12.43 21.21 -0.94
CA SER A 334 -12.80 20.56 -2.20
C SER A 334 -13.06 19.05 -2.06
N GLU A 335 -13.62 18.45 -3.12
CA GLU A 335 -13.76 16.99 -3.24
C GLU A 335 -12.36 16.37 -3.39
N ILE A 336 -11.96 15.57 -2.41
CA ILE A 336 -10.67 14.86 -2.35
C ILE A 336 -10.90 13.35 -2.52
N THR A 337 -9.84 12.55 -2.69
CA THR A 337 -10.01 11.13 -3.08
C THR A 337 -9.08 10.20 -2.35
N SER A 338 -9.61 9.06 -1.87
CA SER A 338 -8.87 8.04 -1.12
C SER A 338 -7.75 7.44 -1.95
N VAL A 339 -8.09 7.00 -3.17
CA VAL A 339 -7.14 6.46 -4.14
C VAL A 339 -7.30 7.18 -5.48
N TYR A 340 -6.22 7.77 -5.98
CA TYR A 340 -6.21 8.45 -7.28
C TYR A 340 -5.32 7.69 -8.28
N ILE A 341 -5.91 7.19 -9.36
CA ILE A 341 -5.19 6.63 -10.50
C ILE A 341 -5.35 7.51 -11.74
N SER A 342 -4.24 7.94 -12.32
CA SER A 342 -4.17 8.65 -13.61
C SER A 342 -3.06 8.14 -14.53
N ALA A 343 -2.62 6.89 -14.32
CA ALA A 343 -1.54 6.22 -15.03
C ALA A 343 -2.02 5.04 -15.90
N SER A 344 -1.10 4.42 -16.65
CA SER A 344 -1.39 3.26 -17.49
C SER A 344 -0.97 1.93 -16.85
N ASN A 345 -1.60 0.82 -17.24
CA ASN A 345 -1.26 -0.54 -16.80
C ASN A 345 -1.14 -0.66 -15.27
N VAL A 346 -2.15 -0.17 -14.56
CA VAL A 346 -2.20 -0.21 -13.09
C VAL A 346 -3.07 -1.38 -12.65
N ARG A 347 -2.50 -2.27 -11.82
CA ARG A 347 -3.23 -3.40 -11.24
C ARG A 347 -3.23 -3.32 -9.73
N ILE A 348 -4.42 -3.37 -9.13
CA ILE A 348 -4.61 -3.52 -7.70
C ILE A 348 -5.23 -4.88 -7.42
N GLY A 349 -4.57 -5.69 -6.58
CA GLY A 349 -5.09 -6.99 -6.17
C GLY A 349 -6.29 -6.82 -5.25
N GLN A 350 -6.08 -6.21 -4.10
CA GLN A 350 -7.11 -5.90 -3.10
C GLN A 350 -7.04 -4.43 -2.71
N LEU A 351 -8.20 -3.77 -2.66
CA LEU A 351 -8.34 -2.39 -2.19
C LEU A 351 -9.43 -2.29 -1.12
N SER A 352 -9.07 -1.94 0.12
CA SER A 352 -10.02 -1.65 1.19
C SER A 352 -9.88 -0.20 1.64
N VAL A 353 -10.98 0.55 1.63
CA VAL A 353 -11.04 1.94 2.07
C VAL A 353 -12.18 2.10 3.06
N VAL A 354 -11.86 2.53 4.27
CA VAL A 354 -12.84 2.92 5.28
C VAL A 354 -12.68 4.40 5.58
N ASN A 355 -13.66 5.19 5.19
CA ASN A 355 -13.68 6.61 5.48
C ASN A 355 -14.48 6.89 6.76
N LYS A 356 -13.79 7.33 7.81
CA LYS A 356 -14.39 7.67 9.11
C LYS A 356 -14.67 9.18 9.24
N THR A 357 -14.57 9.94 8.15
CA THR A 357 -14.68 11.40 8.18
C THR A 357 -16.04 11.90 7.71
N ALA A 358 -16.37 13.13 8.08
CA ALA A 358 -17.57 13.81 7.59
C ALA A 358 -17.41 14.35 6.15
N HIS A 359 -16.20 14.39 5.60
CA HIS A 359 -15.86 15.16 4.40
C HIS A 359 -16.27 14.52 3.08
N ASN A 360 -16.21 15.34 2.03
CA ASN A 360 -16.52 15.00 0.65
C ASN A 360 -15.37 14.21 0.00
N ILE A 361 -15.16 12.96 0.43
CA ILE A 361 -14.06 12.11 -0.05
C ILE A 361 -14.59 11.00 -0.96
N SER A 362 -14.04 10.90 -2.17
CA SER A 362 -14.26 9.76 -3.06
C SER A 362 -13.51 8.51 -2.58
N PHE A 363 -14.10 7.33 -2.78
CA PHE A 363 -13.41 6.06 -2.56
C PHE A 363 -12.31 5.85 -3.61
N LEU A 364 -12.63 6.00 -4.89
CA LEU A 364 -11.69 5.77 -5.98
C LEU A 364 -11.93 6.77 -7.11
N THR A 365 -10.86 7.41 -7.58
CA THR A 365 -10.90 8.30 -8.73
C THR A 365 -9.97 7.78 -9.83
N LEU A 366 -10.55 7.47 -10.98
CA LEU A 366 -9.85 7.17 -12.23
C LEU A 366 -10.06 8.36 -13.16
N ASN A 367 -9.02 9.16 -13.40
CA ASN A 367 -9.18 10.40 -14.13
C ASN A 367 -7.88 10.82 -14.83
N LYS A 368 -7.96 11.55 -15.93
CA LYS A 368 -6.79 12.07 -16.65
C LYS A 368 -6.18 13.27 -15.90
N GLN A 369 -4.88 13.22 -15.61
CA GLN A 369 -4.05 14.35 -15.16
C GLN A 369 -2.89 14.66 -16.12
N GLY A 370 -2.70 13.83 -17.15
CA GLY A 370 -1.69 14.00 -18.18
C GLY A 370 -2.01 13.12 -19.38
N LEU A 371 -1.23 12.06 -19.60
CA LEU A 371 -1.57 11.07 -20.63
C LEU A 371 -2.90 10.37 -20.29
N THR A 372 -3.61 9.88 -21.31
CA THR A 372 -4.86 9.14 -21.11
C THR A 372 -4.59 7.86 -20.30
N PRO A 373 -5.16 7.72 -19.09
CA PRO A 373 -4.98 6.51 -18.29
C PRO A 373 -5.67 5.33 -18.98
N LYS A 374 -4.98 4.18 -19.03
CA LYS A 374 -5.53 2.96 -19.66
C LYS A 374 -5.04 1.67 -19.03
N GLY A 375 -5.78 0.57 -19.19
CA GLY A 375 -5.36 -0.75 -18.71
C GLY A 375 -5.37 -0.83 -17.18
N ILE A 376 -6.43 -0.31 -16.55
CA ILE A 376 -6.58 -0.27 -15.09
C ILE A 376 -7.41 -1.46 -14.64
N THR A 377 -6.89 -2.26 -13.71
CA THR A 377 -7.61 -3.43 -13.16
C THR A 377 -7.59 -3.42 -11.64
N ILE A 378 -8.77 -3.51 -11.01
CA ILE A 378 -8.94 -3.66 -9.56
C ILE A 378 -9.78 -4.93 -9.34
N LEU A 379 -9.15 -5.98 -8.80
CA LEU A 379 -9.73 -7.33 -8.79
C LEU A 379 -10.74 -7.55 -7.67
N ASP A 380 -10.50 -6.94 -6.52
CA ASP A 380 -11.40 -6.97 -5.38
C ASP A 380 -11.28 -5.68 -4.60
N SER A 381 -12.41 -5.04 -4.31
CA SER A 381 -12.37 -3.80 -3.56
C SER A 381 -13.59 -3.55 -2.69
N TYR A 382 -13.37 -2.85 -1.59
CA TYR A 382 -14.35 -2.51 -0.58
C TYR A 382 -14.20 -1.03 -0.20
N GLY A 383 -15.28 -0.26 -0.34
CA GLY A 383 -15.34 1.14 0.06
C GLY A 383 -16.48 1.39 1.03
N GLU A 384 -16.20 2.02 2.17
CA GLU A 384 -17.21 2.34 3.18
C GLU A 384 -17.13 3.79 3.66
N GLY A 385 -18.30 4.42 3.85
CA GLY A 385 -18.43 5.74 4.49
C GLY A 385 -17.96 6.90 3.62
N CYS A 386 -17.73 6.66 2.34
CA CYS A 386 -17.26 7.66 1.39
C CYS A 386 -18.36 8.64 0.99
N TYR A 387 -17.97 9.84 0.55
CA TYR A 387 -18.91 10.76 -0.08
C TYR A 387 -19.34 10.23 -1.43
N ARG A 388 -18.40 9.90 -2.31
CA ARG A 388 -18.68 9.25 -3.59
C ARG A 388 -17.96 7.91 -3.64
N GLY A 389 -18.53 6.92 -4.30
CA GLY A 389 -17.87 5.63 -4.48
C GLY A 389 -16.76 5.72 -5.53
N ILE A 390 -17.06 5.30 -6.76
CA ILE A 390 -16.10 5.27 -7.85
C ILE A 390 -16.37 6.41 -8.84
N GLN A 391 -15.32 7.12 -9.26
CA GLN A 391 -15.37 8.08 -10.37
C GLN A 391 -14.55 7.54 -11.55
N VAL A 392 -15.17 7.41 -12.72
CA VAL A 392 -14.50 6.97 -13.94
C VAL A 392 -14.61 8.05 -15.02
N GLY A 393 -13.51 8.77 -15.22
CA GLY A 393 -13.46 9.98 -16.04
C GLY A 393 -14.26 11.11 -15.38
N PHE A 394 -13.69 12.29 -15.24
CA PHE A 394 -14.41 13.47 -14.76
C PHE A 394 -14.39 14.57 -15.82
N GLY A 395 -15.56 15.08 -16.21
CA GLY A 395 -15.67 16.01 -17.34
C GLY A 395 -15.24 15.37 -18.67
N SER A 396 -14.39 16.06 -19.43
CA SER A 396 -13.84 15.62 -20.72
C SER A 396 -12.59 14.73 -20.61
N ASN A 397 -12.19 14.39 -19.38
CA ASN A 397 -11.01 13.58 -19.11
C ASN A 397 -11.30 12.09 -19.37
N ALA A 398 -10.87 11.60 -20.52
CA ALA A 398 -11.04 10.22 -20.93
C ALA A 398 -10.19 9.24 -20.09
N VAL A 399 -10.76 8.07 -19.81
CA VAL A 399 -10.08 6.89 -19.24
C VAL A 399 -10.48 5.67 -20.09
N GLU A 400 -9.53 4.76 -20.35
CA GLU A 400 -9.76 3.62 -21.23
C GLU A 400 -9.41 2.27 -20.58
N ASP A 401 -10.00 1.18 -21.06
CA ASP A 401 -9.65 -0.21 -20.70
C ASP A 401 -9.60 -0.43 -19.17
N VAL A 402 -10.76 -0.25 -18.52
CA VAL A 402 -10.90 -0.31 -17.06
C VAL A 402 -11.69 -1.56 -16.66
N HIS A 403 -11.22 -2.27 -15.65
CA HIS A 403 -11.95 -3.37 -15.01
C HIS A 403 -11.94 -3.20 -13.49
N VAL A 404 -13.11 -3.02 -12.88
CA VAL A 404 -13.24 -2.86 -11.43
C VAL A 404 -14.29 -3.81 -10.89
N LYS A 405 -13.92 -4.57 -9.86
CA LYS A 405 -14.86 -5.26 -8.98
C LYS A 405 -14.88 -4.58 -7.62
N ALA A 406 -16.06 -4.22 -7.12
CA ALA A 406 -16.17 -3.47 -5.87
C ALA A 406 -17.45 -3.75 -5.08
N THR A 407 -17.35 -3.66 -3.75
CA THR A 407 -18.48 -3.50 -2.84
C THR A 407 -18.44 -2.11 -2.22
N ILE A 408 -19.54 -1.37 -2.28
CA ILE A 408 -19.64 0.01 -1.78
C ILE A 408 -20.77 0.09 -0.75
N ARG A 409 -20.43 0.56 0.45
CA ARG A 409 -21.34 0.67 1.61
C ARG A 409 -21.41 2.11 2.12
N ASN A 410 -22.60 2.55 2.52
CA ASN A 410 -22.81 3.84 3.20
C ASN A 410 -22.21 5.03 2.44
N CYS A 411 -22.43 5.08 1.12
CA CYS A 411 -22.01 6.21 0.31
C CYS A 411 -22.96 7.41 0.54
N LYS A 412 -22.44 8.61 0.74
CA LYS A 412 -23.28 9.80 1.02
C LYS A 412 -23.79 10.50 -0.25
N HIS A 413 -23.15 10.26 -1.39
CA HIS A 413 -23.45 10.80 -2.71
C HIS A 413 -23.73 9.65 -3.68
N ASP A 414 -23.11 9.64 -4.87
CA ASP A 414 -23.34 8.64 -5.91
C ASP A 414 -22.42 7.43 -5.66
N GLY A 415 -22.93 6.23 -5.88
CA GLY A 415 -22.12 5.02 -5.82
C GLY A 415 -21.06 4.99 -6.92
N ILE A 416 -21.47 5.31 -8.16
CA ILE A 416 -20.60 5.42 -9.31
C ILE A 416 -20.92 6.71 -10.07
N PHE A 417 -19.88 7.45 -10.44
CA PHE A 417 -19.94 8.56 -11.38
C PHE A 417 -19.19 8.20 -12.66
N MET A 418 -19.85 8.35 -13.80
CA MET A 418 -19.29 8.06 -15.13
C MET A 418 -19.18 9.35 -15.95
N GLY A 419 -17.95 9.80 -16.26
CA GLY A 419 -17.70 10.96 -17.13
C GLY A 419 -17.39 10.55 -18.56
N THR A 420 -16.14 10.70 -19.01
CA THR A 420 -15.67 10.26 -20.34
C THR A 420 -14.90 8.96 -20.19
N ALA A 421 -15.34 7.88 -20.83
CA ALA A 421 -14.70 6.58 -20.65
C ALA A 421 -14.88 5.64 -21.84
N LYS A 422 -13.95 4.69 -22.01
CA LYS A 422 -14.01 3.69 -23.08
C LYS A 422 -13.61 2.31 -22.57
N ASN A 423 -14.30 1.27 -23.02
CA ASN A 423 -13.98 -0.13 -22.68
C ASN A 423 -13.93 -0.34 -21.15
N VAL A 424 -15.03 -0.04 -20.47
CA VAL A 424 -15.12 -0.15 -19.00
C VAL A 424 -15.97 -1.35 -18.62
N LYS A 425 -15.44 -2.20 -17.74
CA LYS A 425 -16.14 -3.30 -17.09
C LYS A 425 -16.24 -3.05 -15.59
N LEU A 426 -17.47 -3.01 -15.07
CA LEU A 426 -17.75 -2.81 -13.65
C LEU A 426 -18.55 -4.00 -13.12
N ASP A 427 -18.09 -4.63 -12.03
CA ASP A 427 -18.80 -5.67 -11.28
C ASP A 427 -19.02 -5.18 -9.85
N ILE A 428 -20.17 -4.56 -9.58
CA ILE A 428 -20.33 -3.70 -8.39
C ILE A 428 -21.54 -4.09 -7.54
N ASP A 429 -21.30 -4.27 -6.24
CA ASP A 429 -22.32 -4.42 -5.21
C ASP A 429 -22.46 -3.09 -4.43
N ILE A 430 -23.58 -2.38 -4.58
CA ILE A 430 -23.81 -1.09 -3.93
C ILE A 430 -24.99 -1.23 -2.97
N ASP A 431 -24.76 -0.94 -1.71
CA ASP A 431 -25.78 -1.09 -0.67
C ASP A 431 -26.66 0.13 -0.50
N SER A 432 -26.01 1.28 -0.33
CA SER A 432 -26.68 2.54 -0.03
C SER A 432 -25.89 3.72 -0.58
N VAL A 433 -26.65 4.71 -1.02
CA VAL A 433 -26.18 6.02 -1.52
C VAL A 433 -26.95 7.13 -0.82
N GLY A 434 -26.59 8.40 -1.03
CA GLY A 434 -27.36 9.53 -0.49
C GLY A 434 -28.84 9.44 -0.87
N ALA A 435 -29.75 9.88 0.01
CA ALA A 435 -31.19 9.75 -0.21
C ALA A 435 -31.68 10.48 -1.49
N ASP A 436 -30.98 11.53 -1.91
CA ASP A 436 -31.20 12.30 -3.13
C ASP A 436 -30.31 11.86 -4.31
N ARG A 437 -29.69 10.67 -4.24
CA ARG A 437 -28.56 10.25 -5.10
C ARG A 437 -28.77 8.90 -5.77
N PHE A 438 -27.77 8.49 -6.55
CA PHE A 438 -27.88 7.40 -7.50
C PHE A 438 -26.84 6.30 -7.25
N MET A 439 -27.21 5.02 -7.45
CA MET A 439 -26.22 3.94 -7.43
C MET A 439 -25.21 4.13 -8.58
N LEU A 440 -25.70 4.53 -9.76
CA LEU A 440 -24.86 5.01 -10.87
C LEU A 440 -25.42 6.29 -11.49
N ASN A 441 -24.53 7.26 -11.70
CA ASN A 441 -24.81 8.54 -12.33
C ASN A 441 -23.90 8.76 -13.55
N LYS A 442 -24.51 8.83 -14.75
CA LYS A 442 -23.89 9.38 -15.96
C LYS A 442 -24.52 10.76 -16.22
N PRO A 443 -23.91 11.89 -15.82
CA PRO A 443 -24.50 13.20 -16.04
C PRO A 443 -24.54 13.59 -17.53
N ALA A 444 -25.45 14.52 -17.86
CA ALA A 444 -25.61 15.11 -19.19
C ALA A 444 -24.31 15.76 -19.69
N GLY A 445 -23.66 16.56 -18.84
CA GLY A 445 -22.39 17.21 -19.14
C GLY A 445 -21.16 16.28 -19.13
N GLY A 446 -21.32 14.99 -18.83
CA GLY A 446 -20.25 14.02 -18.97
C GLY A 446 -20.02 13.71 -20.45
N GLY A 447 -18.76 13.59 -20.88
CA GLY A 447 -18.43 13.24 -22.27
C GLY A 447 -18.83 11.82 -22.68
N VAL A 448 -18.25 11.33 -23.76
CA VAL A 448 -18.67 10.05 -24.36
C VAL A 448 -18.22 8.87 -23.50
N CYS A 449 -19.19 8.01 -23.17
CA CYS A 449 -18.95 6.68 -22.62
C CYS A 449 -19.23 5.62 -23.68
N ASN A 450 -18.20 4.92 -24.14
CA ASN A 450 -18.30 3.90 -25.19
C ASN A 450 -17.88 2.52 -24.69
N ASN A 451 -18.66 1.50 -25.02
CA ASN A 451 -18.39 0.11 -24.67
C ASN A 451 -18.27 -0.08 -23.15
N ILE A 452 -19.38 0.15 -22.46
CA ILE A 452 -19.49 0.05 -21.01
C ILE A 452 -20.30 -1.20 -20.66
N TYR A 453 -19.75 -2.03 -19.79
CA TYR A 453 -20.34 -3.28 -19.35
C TYR A 453 -20.47 -3.30 -17.84
N ILE A 454 -21.67 -3.55 -17.31
CA ILE A 454 -21.97 -3.49 -15.88
C ILE A 454 -22.66 -4.77 -15.44
N THR A 455 -22.14 -5.38 -14.37
CA THR A 455 -22.76 -6.46 -13.59
C THR A 455 -22.84 -6.06 -12.11
N GLY A 456 -23.63 -6.81 -11.33
CA GLY A 456 -23.60 -6.73 -9.88
C GLY A 456 -24.96 -6.49 -9.24
N ASN A 457 -24.98 -5.95 -8.03
CA ASN A 457 -26.18 -5.84 -7.23
C ASN A 457 -26.46 -4.37 -6.88
N PHE A 458 -27.50 -3.83 -7.52
CA PHE A 458 -27.97 -2.46 -7.37
C PHE A 458 -29.33 -2.45 -6.67
N SER A 459 -29.68 -3.51 -5.92
CA SER A 459 -30.98 -3.61 -5.25
C SER A 459 -31.14 -2.52 -4.20
N ASN A 460 -32.38 -2.11 -3.95
CA ASN A 460 -32.70 -1.09 -2.96
C ASN A 460 -32.63 -1.69 -1.55
N ARG A 461 -31.43 -1.71 -0.96
CA ARG A 461 -31.18 -2.26 0.39
C ARG A 461 -31.00 -1.17 1.47
N GLY A 462 -30.82 0.07 1.05
CA GLY A 462 -30.65 1.21 1.94
C GLY A 462 -31.32 2.46 1.37
N THR A 463 -30.58 3.57 1.36
CA THR A 463 -31.06 4.86 0.82
C THR A 463 -30.67 5.04 -0.65
N GLY A 464 -31.44 5.86 -1.35
CA GLY A 464 -31.17 6.30 -2.72
C GLY A 464 -32.42 6.77 -3.43
N LEU A 465 -32.27 7.72 -4.35
CA LEU A 465 -33.38 8.25 -5.15
C LEU A 465 -33.71 7.32 -6.32
N LYS A 466 -32.67 6.81 -6.99
CA LYS A 466 -32.77 5.88 -8.14
C LYS A 466 -31.56 4.94 -8.17
N ALA A 467 -31.72 3.77 -8.78
CA ALA A 467 -30.60 2.89 -9.05
C ALA A 467 -29.68 3.51 -10.10
N MET A 468 -30.20 3.88 -11.27
CA MET A 468 -29.39 4.45 -12.35
C MET A 468 -30.03 5.69 -12.98
N ILE A 469 -29.21 6.72 -13.18
CA ILE A 469 -29.55 7.86 -14.03
C ILE A 469 -28.55 7.99 -15.18
N ILE A 470 -29.09 8.19 -16.38
CA ILE A 470 -28.34 8.45 -17.60
C ILE A 470 -28.80 9.79 -18.15
N GLY A 471 -27.86 10.73 -18.29
CA GLY A 471 -28.08 12.08 -18.77
C GLY A 471 -28.57 12.12 -20.21
N ASP A 472 -29.00 13.30 -20.64
CA ASP A 472 -29.90 13.49 -21.78
C ASP A 472 -29.23 13.62 -23.16
N VAL A 473 -27.95 13.24 -23.26
CA VAL A 473 -27.17 13.34 -24.50
C VAL A 473 -26.88 11.92 -25.05
N PRO A 474 -27.71 11.38 -25.98
CA PRO A 474 -27.60 9.98 -26.43
C PRO A 474 -26.25 9.65 -27.09
N ALA A 475 -25.65 10.62 -27.78
CA ALA A 475 -24.33 10.46 -28.40
C ALA A 475 -23.22 10.12 -27.36
N ASN A 476 -23.48 10.38 -26.07
CA ASN A 476 -22.53 10.13 -25.00
C ASN A 476 -22.70 8.74 -24.37
N VAL A 477 -23.63 7.90 -24.84
CA VAL A 477 -23.93 6.56 -24.29
C VAL A 477 -23.93 5.55 -25.43
N VAL A 478 -22.76 5.00 -25.72
CA VAL A 478 -22.53 4.17 -26.91
C VAL A 478 -22.18 2.74 -26.48
N ASN A 479 -22.91 1.74 -26.99
CA ASN A 479 -22.65 0.32 -26.74
C ASN A 479 -22.61 -0.08 -25.26
N TRP A 480 -23.58 0.39 -24.47
CA TRP A 480 -23.70 -0.02 -23.07
C TRP A 480 -24.43 -1.36 -22.95
N THR A 481 -23.98 -2.20 -22.01
CA THR A 481 -24.61 -3.46 -21.64
C THR A 481 -24.73 -3.55 -20.11
N LEU A 482 -25.95 -3.82 -19.65
CA LEU A 482 -26.23 -4.25 -18.28
C LEU A 482 -26.50 -5.75 -18.32
N GLU A 483 -25.74 -6.53 -17.57
CA GLU A 483 -25.90 -7.98 -17.50
C GLU A 483 -25.95 -8.44 -16.05
N ASN A 484 -26.91 -9.30 -15.71
CA ASN A 484 -27.05 -9.84 -14.36
C ASN A 484 -27.11 -8.77 -13.25
N VAL A 485 -27.64 -7.58 -13.56
CA VAL A 485 -27.80 -6.50 -12.58
C VAL A 485 -29.09 -6.70 -11.79
N ASP A 486 -29.00 -6.74 -10.46
CA ASP A 486 -30.17 -6.84 -9.59
C ASP A 486 -30.75 -5.45 -9.28
N PHE A 487 -32.00 -5.19 -9.70
CA PHE A 487 -32.75 -3.96 -9.40
C PHE A 487 -33.89 -4.18 -8.38
N THR A 488 -33.90 -5.30 -7.65
CA THR A 488 -34.98 -5.60 -6.70
C THR A 488 -35.21 -4.46 -5.69
N GLY A 489 -36.46 -4.19 -5.34
CA GLY A 489 -36.84 -3.15 -4.38
C GLY A 489 -36.97 -1.73 -4.97
N TRP A 490 -36.58 -1.52 -6.22
CA TRP A 490 -36.84 -0.26 -6.93
C TRP A 490 -38.20 -0.27 -7.63
N GLY A 491 -38.93 0.84 -7.55
CA GLY A 491 -40.08 1.07 -8.40
C GLY A 491 -39.70 1.28 -9.87
N ASN A 492 -40.70 1.16 -10.74
CA ASN A 492 -40.57 1.30 -12.20
C ASN A 492 -39.82 2.58 -12.64
N ASN A 493 -40.13 3.72 -12.04
CA ASN A 493 -39.47 5.00 -12.38
C ASN A 493 -38.17 5.27 -11.60
N GLN A 494 -37.69 4.29 -10.83
CA GLN A 494 -36.52 4.41 -9.97
C GLN A 494 -35.38 3.45 -10.35
N ARG A 495 -35.64 2.35 -11.06
CA ARG A 495 -34.56 1.43 -11.46
C ARG A 495 -33.64 2.00 -12.55
N LEU A 496 -34.22 2.60 -13.59
CA LEU A 496 -33.46 3.21 -14.68
C LEU A 496 -34.19 4.50 -15.13
N TYR A 497 -33.49 5.63 -15.18
CA TYR A 497 -34.08 6.94 -15.53
C TYR A 497 -33.18 7.69 -16.53
N GLY A 498 -33.80 8.48 -17.42
CA GLY A 498 -33.04 9.26 -18.41
C GLY A 498 -33.83 9.82 -19.60
N GLY A 499 -35.07 9.38 -19.88
CA GLY A 499 -35.93 10.03 -20.90
C GLY A 499 -35.47 9.88 -22.37
N GLY A 500 -35.57 8.70 -22.97
CA GLY A 500 -35.19 8.48 -24.38
C GLY A 500 -34.00 7.54 -24.60
N PHE A 501 -33.21 7.30 -23.55
CA PHE A 501 -31.86 6.73 -23.71
C PHE A 501 -31.75 5.30 -23.20
N GLN A 502 -32.77 4.80 -22.51
CA GLN A 502 -32.77 3.41 -22.06
C GLN A 502 -32.80 2.44 -23.26
N GLY A 503 -33.32 2.89 -24.42
CA GLY A 503 -33.33 2.10 -25.66
C GLY A 503 -31.95 1.89 -26.29
N THR A 504 -30.92 2.64 -25.90
CA THR A 504 -29.54 2.43 -26.42
C THR A 504 -28.76 1.41 -25.59
N VAL A 505 -29.19 1.18 -24.35
CA VAL A 505 -28.58 0.26 -23.38
C VAL A 505 -29.16 -1.13 -23.54
N ARG A 506 -28.29 -2.12 -23.82
CA ARG A 506 -28.68 -3.53 -23.87
C ARG A 506 -28.87 -4.07 -22.45
N LYS A 507 -29.91 -4.88 -22.24
CA LYS A 507 -30.25 -5.44 -20.91
C LYS A 507 -30.33 -6.96 -21.00
N ILE A 508 -29.59 -7.66 -20.15
CA ILE A 508 -29.49 -9.11 -20.17
C ILE A 508 -29.67 -9.64 -18.76
N ASN A 509 -30.72 -10.42 -18.52
CA ASN A 509 -30.94 -11.11 -17.24
C ASN A 509 -30.91 -10.18 -16.01
N CYS A 510 -31.44 -8.96 -16.13
CA CYS A 510 -31.50 -8.00 -15.03
C CYS A 510 -32.76 -8.24 -14.18
N ARG A 511 -32.61 -8.65 -12.92
CA ARG A 511 -33.76 -8.90 -12.02
C ARG A 511 -34.50 -7.60 -11.74
N ASN A 512 -35.84 -7.68 -11.67
CA ASN A 512 -36.72 -6.51 -11.55
C ASN A 512 -36.51 -5.49 -12.68
N LEU A 513 -36.17 -5.96 -13.89
CA LEU A 513 -36.11 -5.15 -15.12
C LEU A 513 -36.44 -5.99 -16.36
N THR A 514 -35.78 -7.14 -16.53
CA THR A 514 -36.04 -8.10 -17.63
C THR A 514 -36.69 -9.40 -17.15
N HIS A 515 -37.13 -9.44 -15.89
CA HIS A 515 -37.90 -10.52 -15.29
C HIS A 515 -39.16 -9.88 -14.71
N LEU A 516 -40.27 -9.97 -15.44
CA LEU A 516 -41.50 -9.25 -15.13
C LEU A 516 -42.71 -10.18 -15.18
N THR A 517 -43.74 -9.84 -14.41
CA THR A 517 -44.99 -10.60 -14.36
C THR A 517 -45.96 -10.26 -15.49
N SER A 518 -45.64 -9.26 -16.31
CA SER A 518 -46.44 -8.79 -17.44
C SER A 518 -45.56 -8.09 -18.47
N LEU A 519 -46.10 -7.89 -19.68
CA LEU A 519 -45.44 -7.10 -20.72
C LEU A 519 -45.07 -5.70 -20.18
N PRO A 520 -43.84 -5.18 -20.44
CA PRO A 520 -43.46 -3.85 -19.97
C PRO A 520 -44.36 -2.76 -20.58
N ALA A 521 -44.91 -1.90 -19.72
CA ALA A 521 -45.71 -0.73 -20.12
C ALA A 521 -44.94 0.60 -19.96
N PHE A 522 -43.70 0.52 -19.50
CA PHE A 522 -42.84 1.63 -19.15
C PHE A 522 -41.39 1.24 -19.51
N GLU A 523 -40.50 2.22 -19.50
CA GLU A 523 -39.11 2.13 -19.97
C GLU A 523 -38.94 1.93 -21.48
N GLN A 524 -37.71 2.09 -21.94
CA GLN A 524 -37.33 1.83 -23.33
C GLN A 524 -36.36 0.66 -23.41
N PHE A 525 -36.68 -0.24 -24.34
CA PHE A 525 -35.92 -1.44 -24.60
C PHE A 525 -35.26 -1.35 -25.97
N LYS A 526 -34.08 -1.95 -26.07
CA LYS A 526 -33.37 -2.08 -27.33
C LYS A 526 -33.99 -3.23 -28.11
N GLN A 527 -34.07 -3.10 -29.43
CA GLN A 527 -34.47 -4.18 -30.30
C GLN A 527 -33.65 -5.44 -30.00
N GLY A 528 -34.33 -6.56 -29.79
CA GLY A 528 -33.74 -7.84 -29.42
C GLY A 528 -33.59 -8.09 -27.91
N ASP A 529 -33.83 -7.11 -27.03
CA ASP A 529 -33.93 -7.36 -25.59
C ASP A 529 -35.02 -8.42 -25.31
N LEU A 530 -34.75 -9.28 -24.32
CA LEU A 530 -35.66 -10.34 -23.88
C LEU A 530 -36.19 -10.02 -22.48
N ILE A 531 -37.49 -10.20 -22.29
CA ILE A 531 -38.17 -10.04 -21.00
C ILE A 531 -38.77 -11.39 -20.63
N TRP A 532 -38.21 -12.03 -19.62
CA TRP A 532 -38.70 -13.30 -19.09
C TRP A 532 -40.00 -13.08 -18.34
N ASN A 533 -41.02 -13.85 -18.71
CA ASN A 533 -42.29 -13.85 -18.00
C ASN A 533 -42.14 -14.70 -16.73
N ILE A 534 -42.25 -14.04 -15.58
CA ILE A 534 -42.29 -14.69 -14.25
C ILE A 534 -43.70 -14.61 -13.64
N GLY A 535 -44.70 -14.26 -14.46
CA GLY A 535 -46.10 -14.15 -14.08
C GLY A 535 -46.83 -15.47 -14.11
N ALA A 536 -48.16 -15.40 -13.93
CA ALA A 536 -49.02 -16.58 -13.85
C ALA A 536 -49.43 -17.15 -15.21
N ASP A 537 -49.18 -16.44 -16.32
CA ASP A 537 -49.50 -16.91 -17.67
C ASP A 537 -48.46 -17.94 -18.12
N PRO A 538 -48.81 -19.24 -18.19
CA PRO A 538 -47.85 -20.29 -18.53
C PRO A 538 -47.60 -20.38 -20.05
N GLU A 539 -48.42 -19.74 -20.88
CA GLU A 539 -48.35 -19.84 -22.34
C GLU A 539 -47.28 -18.91 -22.95
N VAL A 540 -46.76 -17.98 -22.15
CA VAL A 540 -45.71 -17.05 -22.57
C VAL A 540 -44.47 -17.29 -21.72
N SER A 541 -43.39 -17.74 -22.33
CA SER A 541 -42.09 -17.88 -21.67
C SER A 541 -41.36 -16.54 -21.61
N TYR A 542 -41.39 -15.77 -22.70
CA TYR A 542 -40.76 -14.45 -22.74
C TYR A 542 -41.33 -13.56 -23.85
N TRP A 543 -41.09 -12.26 -23.72
CA TRP A 543 -41.31 -11.29 -24.79
C TRP A 543 -39.98 -10.83 -25.39
N ARG A 544 -39.90 -10.81 -26.71
CA ARG A 544 -38.76 -10.23 -27.44
C ARG A 544 -39.13 -8.88 -28.01
N ARG A 545 -38.28 -7.88 -27.80
CA ARG A 545 -38.45 -6.56 -28.39
C ARG A 545 -38.17 -6.58 -29.90
N LEU A 546 -39.12 -6.07 -30.71
CA LEU A 546 -39.02 -6.02 -32.18
C LEU A 546 -38.51 -4.67 -32.71
N THR A 547 -38.77 -3.57 -32.00
CA THR A 547 -38.40 -2.18 -32.37
C THR A 547 -37.63 -1.49 -31.24
N ASN A 548 -36.89 -0.42 -31.50
CA ASN A 548 -36.39 0.43 -30.39
C ASN A 548 -37.52 1.37 -29.92
N GLY A 549 -37.65 1.60 -28.61
CA GLY A 549 -38.54 2.66 -28.08
C GLY A 549 -39.46 2.24 -26.93
N THR A 550 -40.55 3.00 -26.74
CA THR A 550 -41.55 2.84 -25.66
C THR A 550 -42.83 2.10 -26.07
N GLY A 551 -43.04 1.83 -27.37
CA GLY A 551 -44.28 1.22 -27.84
C GLY A 551 -44.56 -0.12 -27.15
N ASN A 552 -45.82 -0.43 -26.87
CA ASN A 552 -46.21 -1.61 -26.08
C ASN A 552 -47.17 -2.55 -26.84
N ALA A 553 -47.26 -2.44 -28.17
CA ALA A 553 -48.16 -3.26 -28.97
C ALA A 553 -47.56 -4.66 -29.26
N LEU A 554 -48.33 -5.71 -28.96
CA LEU A 554 -47.98 -7.07 -29.36
C LEU A 554 -48.01 -7.22 -30.88
N ASN A 555 -47.09 -8.02 -31.41
CA ASN A 555 -46.80 -8.26 -32.83
C ASN A 555 -46.38 -7.02 -33.63
N THR A 556 -46.19 -5.87 -32.98
CA THR A 556 -45.62 -4.65 -33.57
C THR A 556 -44.33 -4.27 -32.85
N ASP A 557 -44.41 -4.03 -31.54
CA ASP A 557 -43.26 -3.67 -30.70
C ASP A 557 -42.65 -4.88 -29.99
N TRP A 558 -43.48 -5.87 -29.69
CA TRP A 558 -43.11 -7.06 -28.93
C TRP A 558 -43.64 -8.32 -29.58
N LYS A 559 -42.92 -9.43 -29.46
CA LYS A 559 -43.42 -10.76 -29.81
C LYS A 559 -43.36 -11.67 -28.59
N ALA A 560 -44.48 -12.30 -28.26
CA ALA A 560 -44.54 -13.34 -27.24
C ALA A 560 -44.04 -14.67 -27.82
N TYR A 561 -43.35 -15.44 -26.99
CA TYR A 561 -42.76 -16.75 -27.31
C TYR A 561 -43.02 -17.74 -26.19
#